data_AF-A0A527ZAQ0-F1
#
_entry.id   AF-A0A527ZAQ0-F1
#
_cell.length_a   1.000
_cell.length_b   1.000
_cell.length_c   1.000
_cell.angle_alpha   90.00
_cell.angle_beta   90.00
_cell.angle_gamma   90.00
#
_symmetry.space_group_name_H-M   'P 1'
#
loop_
_entity.id
_entity.type
_entity.pdbx_description
1 polymer ?
#
loop_
_entity_poly.entity_id
_entity_poly.type
_entity_poly.pdbx_seq_one_letter_code
_entity_poly.pdbx_strand_id
1 'polypeptide(L)'
;ANEILQGAPRILPMLEGELKTLVDEKAAVIKGWMRAGKIAPTDPWHLIFSIWATTQHYADFDVQVRAVLGPNRGGDGRFEDAARFLEQLFIDGLKPKS
;
A
#
# COMPACT_ATOMS: atom_id res chain seq x y z
N ALA A 1 13.67 -1.77 -1.84
CA ALA A 1 13.44 -3.18 -2.22
C ALA A 1 14.57 -4.18 -1.87
N ASN A 2 15.83 -3.99 -2.31
CA ASN A 2 16.84 -5.08 -2.34
C ASN A 2 17.17 -5.78 -1.02
N GLU A 3 17.15 -5.11 0.14
CA GLU A 3 17.43 -5.74 1.44
C GLU A 3 16.30 -6.67 1.90
N ILE A 4 15.04 -6.29 1.65
CA ILE A 4 13.88 -7.15 1.91
C ILE A 4 13.90 -8.38 1.01
N LEU A 5 14.28 -8.21 -0.26
CA LEU A 5 14.42 -9.32 -1.22
C LEU A 5 15.53 -10.32 -0.83
N GLN A 6 16.50 -9.89 -0.03
CA GLN A 6 17.57 -10.74 0.50
C GLN A 6 17.23 -11.38 1.86
N GLY A 7 15.97 -11.31 2.31
CA GLY A 7 15.53 -11.85 3.60
C GLY A 7 15.79 -10.92 4.78
N ALA A 8 16.18 -9.67 4.52
CA ALA A 8 16.25 -8.61 5.53
C ALA A 8 17.11 -8.90 6.78
N PRO A 9 18.25 -9.63 6.72
CA PRO A 9 18.93 -10.13 7.93
C PRO A 9 19.35 -9.05 8.94
N ARG A 10 19.56 -7.80 8.48
CA ARG A 10 19.91 -6.66 9.36
C ARG A 10 18.69 -5.89 9.88
N ILE A 11 17.61 -5.84 9.10
CA ILE A 11 16.40 -5.09 9.46
C ILE A 11 15.31 -5.98 10.06
N LEU A 12 15.42 -7.30 9.96
CA LEU A 12 14.43 -8.27 10.44
C LEU A 12 14.06 -8.06 11.91
N PRO A 13 15.01 -7.83 12.85
CA PRO A 13 14.64 -7.55 14.25
C PRO A 13 13.79 -6.28 14.41
N MET A 14 14.04 -5.25 13.60
CA MET A 14 13.24 -4.02 13.58
C MET A 14 11.86 -4.26 12.96
N LEU A 15 11.79 -5.10 11.92
CA LEU A 15 10.52 -5.48 11.29
C LEU A 15 9.63 -6.27 12.25
N GLU A 16 10.20 -7.25 12.96
CA GLU A 16 9.49 -8.10 13.92
C GLU A 16 9.16 -7.38 15.23
N GLY A 17 9.91 -6.32 15.57
CA GLY A 17 9.68 -5.48 16.73
C GLY A 17 8.80 -4.26 16.41
N GLU A 18 9.45 -3.11 16.25
CA GLU A 18 8.78 -1.80 16.18
C GLU A 18 7.75 -1.71 15.05
N LEU A 19 8.09 -2.19 13.86
CA LEU A 19 7.16 -2.14 12.73
C LEU A 19 5.94 -3.02 12.99
N LYS A 20 6.14 -4.24 13.50
CA LYS A 20 5.03 -5.15 13.83
C LYS A 20 4.10 -4.51 14.86
N THR A 21 4.66 -3.95 15.94
CA THR A 21 3.86 -3.26 16.97
C THR A 21 3.04 -2.12 16.38
N LEU A 22 3.67 -1.28 15.55
CA LEU A 22 2.97 -0.17 14.90
C LEU A 22 1.85 -0.67 13.97
N VAL A 23 2.11 -1.72 13.18
CA VAL A 23 1.10 -2.31 12.28
C VAL A 23 -0.07 -2.89 13.07
N ASP A 24 0.19 -3.60 14.18
CA ASP A 24 -0.86 -4.17 15.02
C ASP A 24 -1.74 -3.06 15.64
N GLU A 25 -1.14 -1.94 16.07
CA GLU A 25 -1.89 -0.77 16.55
C GLU A 25 -2.80 -0.19 15.47
N LYS A 26 -2.29 -0.01 14.24
CA LYS A 26 -3.12 0.53 13.14
C LYS A 26 -4.17 -0.47 12.69
N ALA A 27 -3.86 -1.76 12.71
CA ALA A 27 -4.83 -2.80 12.43
C ALA A 27 -5.99 -2.78 13.44
N ALA A 28 -5.72 -2.51 14.72
CA ALA A 28 -6.76 -2.35 15.73
C ALA A 28 -7.70 -1.15 15.44
N VAL A 29 -7.15 -0.02 14.97
CA VAL A 29 -7.92 1.16 14.54
C VAL A 29 -8.81 0.83 13.35
N ILE A 30 -8.24 0.21 12.30
CA ILE A 30 -8.97 -0.20 11.09
C ILE A 30 -10.12 -1.16 11.44
N LYS A 31 -9.87 -2.14 12.30
CA LYS A 31 -10.94 -3.03 12.83
C LYS A 31 -12.02 -2.26 13.58
N GLY A 32 -11.66 -1.19 14.28
CA GLY A 32 -12.60 -0.27 14.91
C GLY A 32 -13.54 0.40 13.90
N TRP A 33 -13.00 0.86 12.76
CA TRP A 33 -13.79 1.44 11.67
C TRP A 33 -14.74 0.42 11.05
N MET A 34 -14.29 -0.83 10.85
CA MET A 34 -15.14 -1.92 10.37
C MET A 34 -16.31 -2.20 11.31
N ARG A 35 -16.04 -2.34 12.62
CA ARG A 35 -17.09 -2.57 13.63
C ARG A 35 -18.11 -1.42 13.68
N ALA A 36 -17.65 -0.20 13.43
CA ALA A 36 -18.50 0.99 13.37
C ALA A 36 -19.22 1.17 12.02
N GLY A 37 -19.07 0.24 11.06
CA GLY A 37 -19.68 0.34 9.74
C GLY A 37 -19.14 1.48 8.87
N LYS A 38 -17.96 2.04 9.20
CA LYS A 38 -17.36 3.17 8.47
C LYS A 38 -16.63 2.74 7.21
N ILE A 39 -16.19 1.49 7.15
CA ILE A 39 -15.57 0.86 5.98
C ILE A 39 -16.08 -0.57 5.82
N ALA A 40 -15.93 -1.16 4.63
CA ALA A 40 -16.19 -2.57 4.40
C ALA A 40 -15.32 -3.49 5.29
N PRO A 41 -15.85 -4.65 5.71
CA PRO A 41 -15.04 -5.70 6.32
C PRO A 41 -13.93 -6.16 5.37
N THR A 42 -12.68 -6.12 5.83
CA THR A 42 -11.48 -6.58 5.11
C THR A 42 -10.42 -7.04 6.11
N ASP A 43 -9.31 -7.59 5.63
CA ASP A 43 -8.14 -7.85 6.47
C ASP A 43 -7.28 -6.57 6.59
N PRO A 44 -7.04 -6.05 7.81
CA PRO A 44 -6.34 -4.79 7.98
C PRO A 44 -4.83 -4.88 7.71
N TRP A 45 -4.20 -6.04 7.92
CA TRP A 45 -2.78 -6.21 7.62
C TRP A 45 -2.57 -6.23 6.11
N HIS A 46 -3.40 -6.99 5.38
CA HIS A 46 -3.35 -7.00 3.92
C HIS A 46 -3.73 -5.66 3.30
N LEU A 47 -4.62 -4.86 3.92
CA LEU A 47 -4.88 -3.50 3.49
C LEU A 47 -3.62 -2.62 3.59
N ILE A 48 -2.93 -2.65 4.73
CA ILE A 48 -1.68 -1.90 4.93
C ILE A 48 -0.62 -2.35 3.91
N PHE A 49 -0.42 -3.65 3.76
CA PHE A 49 0.55 -4.20 2.81
C PHE A 49 0.20 -3.84 1.37
N SER A 50 -1.09 -3.80 1.02
CA SER A 50 -1.52 -3.41 -0.33
C SER A 50 -1.23 -1.95 -0.60
N ILE A 51 -1.49 -1.05 0.35
CA ILE A 51 -1.16 0.38 0.23
C ILE A 51 0.34 0.55 0.02
N TRP A 52 1.18 -0.10 0.83
CA TRP A 52 2.63 -0.04 0.69
C TRP A 52 3.10 -0.60 -0.65
N ALA A 53 2.72 -1.84 -0.97
CA ALA A 53 3.15 -2.51 -2.19
C ALA A 53 2.77 -1.71 -3.45
N THR A 54 1.54 -1.22 -3.51
CA THR A 54 1.06 -0.49 -4.69
C THR A 54 1.70 0.88 -4.82
N THR A 55 1.86 1.64 -3.73
CA THR A 55 2.51 2.96 -3.78
C THR A 55 4.02 2.85 -4.03
N GLN A 56 4.70 1.93 -3.34
CA GLN A 56 6.13 1.68 -3.52
C GLN A 56 6.44 1.14 -4.91
N HIS A 57 5.55 0.35 -5.53
CA HIS A 57 5.76 -0.14 -6.90
C HIS A 57 6.05 1.00 -7.89
N TYR A 58 5.29 2.09 -7.83
CA TYR A 58 5.49 3.23 -8.74
C TYR A 58 6.84 3.93 -8.54
N ALA A 59 7.45 3.82 -7.36
CA ALA A 59 8.79 4.37 -7.09
C ALA A 59 9.90 3.35 -7.38
N ASP A 60 9.83 2.17 -6.76
CA ASP A 60 10.84 1.12 -6.85
C ASP A 60 10.98 0.58 -8.28
N PHE A 61 9.89 0.62 -9.07
CA PHE A 61 9.84 0.15 -10.46
C PHE A 61 9.53 1.28 -11.44
N ASP A 62 9.85 2.55 -11.11
CA ASP A 62 9.54 3.72 -11.96
C ASP A 62 10.05 3.54 -13.41
N VAL A 63 11.27 3.02 -13.58
CA VAL A 63 11.84 2.76 -14.91
C VAL A 63 10.97 1.78 -15.72
N GLN A 64 10.48 0.71 -15.08
CA GLN A 64 9.60 -0.26 -15.72
C GLN A 64 8.24 0.36 -16.03
N VAL A 65 7.65 1.09 -15.07
CA VAL A 65 6.35 1.76 -15.24
C VAL A 65 6.41 2.74 -16.41
N ARG A 66 7.44 3.60 -16.47
CA ARG A 66 7.64 4.55 -17.57
C ARG A 66 7.79 3.87 -18.92
N ALA A 67 8.57 2.79 -18.98
CA ALA A 67 8.77 2.04 -20.22
C ALA A 67 7.45 1.42 -20.73
N VAL A 68 6.63 0.87 -19.83
CA VAL A 68 5.33 0.26 -20.18
C VAL A 68 4.30 1.31 -20.57
N LEU A 69 4.25 2.45 -19.87
CA LEU A 69 3.33 3.56 -20.19
C LEU A 69 3.68 4.25 -21.52
N GLY A 70 4.93 4.15 -21.95
CA GLY A 70 5.42 4.76 -23.19
C GLY A 70 5.45 6.29 -23.15
N PRO A 71 5.83 6.95 -24.26
CA PRO A 71 6.11 8.39 -24.29
C PRO A 71 4.88 9.27 -23.98
N ASN A 72 3.67 8.78 -24.23
CA ASN A 72 2.44 9.55 -24.04
C ASN A 72 1.96 9.61 -22.58
N ARG A 73 2.36 8.65 -21.74
CA ARG A 73 1.89 8.51 -20.34
C ARG A 73 3.01 8.35 -19.32
N GLY A 74 4.22 8.01 -19.74
CA GLY A 74 5.40 7.84 -18.87
C GLY A 74 6.15 9.14 -18.54
N GLY A 75 5.55 10.30 -18.83
CA GLY A 75 6.07 11.61 -18.48
C GLY A 75 5.88 11.96 -17.00
N ASP A 76 6.02 13.24 -16.66
CA ASP A 76 6.02 13.68 -15.25
C ASP A 76 4.69 13.43 -14.53
N GLY A 77 3.56 13.48 -15.23
CA GLY A 77 2.20 13.28 -14.68
C GLY A 77 1.86 11.85 -14.23
N ARG A 78 2.75 10.88 -14.42
CA ARG A 78 2.48 9.45 -14.16
C ARG A 78 2.24 9.15 -12.68
N PHE A 79 2.90 9.89 -11.79
CA PHE A 79 2.72 9.69 -10.34
C PHE A 79 1.36 10.21 -9.89
N GLU A 80 0.90 11.32 -10.44
CA GLU A 80 -0.44 11.86 -10.19
C GLU A 80 -1.52 10.94 -10.76
N ASP A 81 -1.30 10.36 -11.95
CA ASP A 81 -2.19 9.35 -12.53
C ASP A 81 -2.30 8.12 -11.63
N ALA A 82 -1.16 7.60 -11.16
CA ALA A 82 -1.10 6.49 -10.24
C ALA A 82 -1.81 6.79 -8.90
N ALA A 83 -1.56 7.97 -8.33
CA ALA A 83 -2.19 8.41 -7.08
C ALA A 83 -3.71 8.47 -7.22
N ARG A 84 -4.24 9.08 -8.30
CA ARG A 84 -5.68 9.11 -8.58
C ARG A 84 -6.27 7.71 -8.70
N PHE A 85 -5.60 6.82 -9.42
CA PHE A 85 -6.06 5.45 -9.57
C PHE A 85 -6.10 4.70 -8.23
N LEU A 86 -5.02 4.77 -7.44
CA LEU A 86 -4.95 4.08 -6.15
C LEU A 86 -5.94 4.66 -5.13
N GLU A 87 -6.12 5.98 -5.11
CA GLU A 87 -7.15 6.61 -4.28
C GLU A 87 -8.54 6.05 -4.61
N GLN A 88 -8.92 6.05 -5.89
CA GLN A 88 -10.20 5.48 -6.32
C GLN A 88 -10.31 3.99 -5.95
N LEU A 89 -9.27 3.20 -6.22
CA LEU A 89 -9.22 1.77 -5.95
C LEU A 89 -9.47 1.46 -4.46
N PHE A 90 -8.77 2.17 -3.57
CA PHE A 90 -8.91 1.95 -2.12
C PHE A 90 -10.20 2.54 -1.58
N ILE A 91 -10.60 3.74 -1.98
CA ILE A 91 -11.83 4.37 -1.50
C ILE A 91 -13.04 3.55 -1.90
N ASP A 92 -13.14 3.14 -3.16
CA ASP A 92 -14.25 2.30 -3.61
C ASP A 92 -14.24 0.92 -2.96
N GLY A 93 -13.07 0.29 -2.86
CA GLY A 93 -12.93 -1.02 -2.22
C GLY A 93 -13.28 -1.02 -0.73
N LEU A 94 -13.18 0.12 -0.06
CA LEU A 94 -13.46 0.28 1.37
C LEU A 94 -14.84 0.86 1.67
N LYS A 95 -15.65 1.23 0.67
CA LYS A 95 -17.02 1.71 0.89
C LYS A 95 -17.83 0.70 1.71
N PRO A 96 -18.54 1.13 2.78
CA PRO A 96 -19.43 0.25 3.53
C PRO A 96 -20.42 -0.45 2.60
N LYS A 97 -20.60 -1.76 2.78
CA LYS A 97 -21.62 -2.51 2.05
C LYS A 97 -22.97 -2.16 2.68
N SER A 98 -23.82 -1.49 1.90
CA SER A 98 -25.23 -1.23 2.22
C SER A 98 -26.10 -2.46 2.02
#